data_AF-A0A7X7G129-F1
#
_entry.id   AF-A0A7X7G129-F1
#
_cell.length_a   1.000
_cell.length_b   1.000
_cell.length_c   1.000
_cell.angle_alpha   90.00
_cell.angle_beta   90.00
_cell.angle_gamma   90.00
#
_symmetry.space_group_name_H-M   'P 1'
#
loop_
_entity.id
_entity.type
_entity.pdbx_description
1 polymer ?
#
loop_
_entity_poly.entity_id
_entity_poly.type
_entity_poly.pdbx_seq_one_letter_code
_entity_poly.pdbx_strand_id
1 'polypeptide(L)'
;MADKAITYGASEGFGELTGWESKGTNDSTNKTRAVAMDDKGDEVASNLHDEKQDVSGNYECNNDTNTIPSSIGDLVNGLILTGINITTSGEGYAQMALSGHNHAENSHGESPALRTAVHGIAVAKAFGCTDFLGGTAGDNASPIDSSVNIQCDHVDQNDSDGDHLVGENHNFRIEAKTTWAGVPSVAAAEGWDITVTSTVDENTGFVKTEVTGIKKLAAA
;
A
#
# COMPACT_ATOMS: atom_id res chain seq x y z
N MET A 1 30.71 0.95 4.59
CA MET A 1 29.39 0.32 4.60
C MET A 1 29.49 -0.90 5.48
N ALA A 2 28.74 -0.95 6.58
CA ALA A 2 28.62 -2.19 7.34
C ALA A 2 27.70 -3.11 6.53
N ASP A 3 28.14 -4.34 6.26
CA ASP A 3 27.29 -5.34 5.63
C ASP A 3 26.03 -5.52 6.49
N LYS A 4 24.84 -5.39 5.88
CA LYS A 4 23.58 -5.72 6.56
C LYS A 4 23.66 -7.17 7.00
N ALA A 5 23.55 -7.41 8.30
CA ALA A 5 23.53 -8.76 8.84
C ALA A 5 22.30 -9.51 8.28
N ILE A 6 22.55 -10.60 7.56
CA ILE A 6 21.48 -11.50 7.12
C ILE A 6 20.89 -12.11 8.39
N THR A 7 19.66 -11.70 8.74
CA THR A 7 19.00 -12.14 9.96
C THR A 7 17.93 -13.15 9.59
N TYR A 8 18.20 -14.44 9.81
CA TYR A 8 17.20 -15.48 9.59
C TYR A 8 16.11 -15.38 10.66
N GLY A 9 14.87 -15.07 10.25
CA GLY A 9 13.69 -15.12 11.11
C GLY A 9 13.36 -13.86 11.91
N ALA A 10 13.97 -12.70 11.62
CA ALA A 10 13.50 -11.40 12.12
C ALA A 10 12.61 -10.74 11.06
N SER A 11 11.49 -10.14 11.45
CA SER A 11 10.65 -9.37 10.53
C SER A 11 11.42 -8.15 10.02
N GLU A 12 11.90 -8.20 8.78
CA GLU A 12 12.52 -7.07 8.09
C GLU A 12 11.43 -6.13 7.53
N GLY A 13 11.67 -4.83 7.50
CA GLY A 13 10.72 -3.83 6.98
C GLY A 13 9.66 -3.40 7.99
N PHE A 14 8.38 -3.71 7.75
CA PHE A 14 7.26 -3.21 8.55
C PHE A 14 6.96 -3.98 9.85
N GLY A 15 7.79 -4.96 10.21
CA GLY A 15 7.64 -5.72 11.46
C GLY A 15 6.67 -6.90 11.36
N GLU A 16 6.41 -7.56 12.49
CA GLU A 16 5.43 -8.64 12.59
C GLU A 16 4.00 -8.08 12.55
N LEU A 17 3.12 -8.74 11.80
CA LEU A 17 1.71 -8.38 11.66
C LEU A 17 0.83 -9.55 12.08
N THR A 18 -0.17 -9.29 12.92
CA THR A 18 -1.01 -10.36 13.46
C THR A 18 -1.84 -11.00 12.34
N GLY A 19 -1.78 -12.32 12.25
CA GLY A 19 -2.45 -13.10 11.19
C GLY A 19 -1.68 -13.20 9.87
N TRP A 20 -0.48 -12.60 9.77
CA TRP A 20 0.31 -12.58 8.55
C TRP A 20 1.67 -13.26 8.73
N GLU A 21 2.06 -14.05 7.74
CA GLU A 21 3.42 -14.57 7.60
C GLU A 21 4.18 -13.71 6.58
N SER A 22 5.36 -13.20 6.97
CA SER A 22 6.23 -12.49 6.04
C SER A 22 6.76 -13.43 4.96
N LYS A 23 6.66 -13.00 3.71
CA LYS A 23 7.25 -13.66 2.54
C LYS A 23 8.53 -12.98 2.07
N GLY A 24 9.04 -12.05 2.87
CA GLY A 24 10.26 -11.30 2.61
C GLY A 24 10.02 -9.82 2.38
N THR A 25 11.13 -9.09 2.46
CA THR A 25 11.18 -7.64 2.32
C THR A 25 12.16 -7.30 1.20
N ASN A 26 11.75 -6.39 0.34
CA ASN A 26 12.61 -5.76 -0.64
C ASN A 26 12.91 -4.36 -0.13
N ASP A 27 14.18 -4.00 -0.06
CA ASP A 27 14.59 -2.63 0.22
C ASP A 27 15.60 -2.14 -0.81
N SER A 28 15.60 -0.83 -1.02
CA SER A 28 16.57 -0.15 -1.84
C SER A 28 16.98 1.14 -1.17
N THR A 29 18.29 1.38 -1.10
CA THR A 29 18.84 2.64 -0.62
C THR A 29 19.31 3.46 -1.80
N ASN A 30 18.75 4.66 -1.93
CA ASN A 30 19.05 5.61 -2.99
C ASN A 30 19.67 6.87 -2.40
N LYS A 31 20.49 7.56 -3.20
CA LYS A 31 21.01 8.91 -2.88
C LYS A 31 20.76 9.83 -4.06
N THR A 32 20.48 11.08 -3.76
CA THR A 32 20.33 12.14 -4.77
C THR A 32 21.70 12.74 -5.08
N ARG A 33 21.98 12.99 -6.37
CA ARG A 33 23.24 13.59 -6.83
C ARG A 33 23.05 15.05 -7.21
N ALA A 34 23.70 15.94 -6.48
CA ALA A 34 23.84 17.34 -6.85
C ALA A 34 25.13 17.56 -7.64
N VAL A 35 25.08 18.45 -8.63
CA VAL A 35 26.22 18.81 -9.49
C VAL A 35 26.35 20.32 -9.59
N ALA A 36 27.59 20.81 -9.55
CA ALA A 36 27.94 22.17 -9.91
C ALA A 36 28.54 22.17 -11.32
N MET A 37 28.03 23.04 -12.20
CA MET A 37 28.52 23.20 -13.57
C MET A 37 29.38 24.46 -13.68
N ASP A 38 30.36 24.45 -14.58
CA ASP A 38 31.08 25.66 -14.98
C ASP A 38 30.27 26.52 -15.97
N ASP A 39 30.91 27.58 -16.48
CA ASP A 39 30.32 28.52 -17.45
C ASP A 39 30.07 27.91 -18.84
N LYS A 40 30.54 26.70 -19.09
CA LYS A 40 30.35 25.93 -20.33
C LYS A 40 29.35 24.79 -20.16
N GLY A 41 28.88 24.54 -18.94
CA GLY A 41 28.00 23.43 -18.61
C GLY A 41 28.73 22.12 -18.30
N ASP A 42 30.05 22.16 -18.11
CA ASP A 42 30.83 21.00 -17.69
C ASP A 42 30.77 20.84 -16.18
N GLU A 43 30.67 19.60 -15.69
CA GLU A 43 30.63 19.32 -14.26
C GLU A 43 31.99 19.61 -13.60
N VAL A 44 31.99 20.45 -12.57
CA VAL A 44 33.20 20.79 -11.79
C VAL A 44 33.19 20.25 -10.37
N ALA A 45 32.02 19.92 -9.83
CA ALA A 45 31.89 19.25 -8.53
C ALA A 45 30.57 18.48 -8.46
N SER A 46 30.53 17.45 -7.61
CA SER A 46 29.30 16.75 -7.27
C SER A 46 29.28 16.29 -5.81
N ASN A 47 28.07 16.17 -5.26
CA ASN A 47 27.81 15.62 -3.94
C ASN A 47 26.65 14.63 -3.99
N LEU A 48 26.72 13.56 -3.18
CA LEU A 48 25.61 12.65 -2.94
C LEU A 48 24.98 13.00 -1.59
N HIS A 49 23.68 13.23 -1.57
CA HIS A 49 22.91 13.65 -0.40
C HIS A 49 21.58 12.88 -0.35
N ASP A 50 20.78 13.12 0.70
CA ASP A 50 19.43 12.57 0.84
C ASP A 50 19.37 11.05 0.70
N GLU A 51 20.09 10.34 1.58
CA GLU A 51 20.06 8.88 1.60
C GLU A 51 18.69 8.39 2.06
N LYS A 52 17.91 7.84 1.12
CA LYS A 52 16.54 7.37 1.31
C LYS A 52 16.47 5.86 1.18
N GLN A 53 15.84 5.19 2.14
CA GLN A 53 15.55 3.77 2.09
C GLN A 53 14.08 3.56 1.74
N ASP A 54 13.81 3.08 0.53
CA ASP A 54 12.50 2.61 0.11
C ASP A 54 12.35 1.14 0.50
N VAL A 55 11.21 0.78 1.09
CA VAL A 55 10.95 -0.55 1.63
C VAL A 55 9.59 -1.05 1.16
N SER A 56 9.55 -2.30 0.70
CA SER A 56 8.33 -3.06 0.45
C SER A 56 8.36 -4.40 1.15
N GLY A 57 7.36 -4.66 2.01
CA GLY A 57 7.19 -5.94 2.70
C GLY A 57 6.03 -6.73 2.12
N ASN A 58 6.22 -8.02 1.87
CA ASN A 58 5.19 -8.92 1.36
C ASN A 58 4.75 -9.92 2.43
N TYR A 59 3.46 -10.18 2.49
CA TYR A 59 2.82 -10.98 3.51
C TYR A 59 1.72 -11.86 2.93
N GLU A 60 1.53 -13.04 3.52
CA GLU A 60 0.40 -13.94 3.24
C GLU A 60 -0.32 -14.25 4.55
N CYS A 61 -1.65 -14.32 4.53
CA CYS A 61 -2.40 -14.70 5.72
C CYS A 61 -2.05 -16.11 6.19
N ASN A 62 -1.94 -16.29 7.51
CA ASN A 62 -1.71 -17.59 8.15
C ASN A 62 -2.91 -18.07 8.98
N ASN A 63 -3.88 -17.21 9.31
CA ASN A 63 -5.13 -17.54 10.00
C ASN A 63 -6.20 -16.45 9.79
N ASP A 64 -7.38 -16.57 10.42
CA ASP A 64 -8.50 -15.62 10.26
C ASP A 64 -8.42 -14.39 11.18
N THR A 65 -7.39 -14.29 12.04
CA THR A 65 -7.18 -13.17 12.96
C THR A 65 -6.24 -12.12 12.36
N ASN A 66 -6.58 -11.63 11.17
CA ASN A 66 -5.72 -10.73 10.40
C ASN A 66 -5.90 -9.27 10.81
N THR A 67 -4.78 -8.60 11.09
CA THR A 67 -4.75 -7.14 11.32
C THR A 67 -4.09 -6.43 10.16
N ILE A 68 -4.58 -5.26 9.80
CA ILE A 68 -3.98 -4.35 8.83
C ILE A 68 -3.59 -3.08 9.59
N PRO A 69 -2.46 -2.41 9.29
CA PRO A 69 -2.17 -1.10 9.87
C PRO A 69 -3.37 -0.17 9.70
N SER A 70 -3.92 0.34 10.80
CA SER A 70 -5.25 0.98 10.81
C SER A 70 -5.32 2.33 10.09
N SER A 71 -4.16 2.92 9.83
CA SER A 71 -4.01 4.26 9.26
C SER A 71 -2.92 4.24 8.18
N ILE A 72 -3.19 4.93 7.08
CA ILE A 72 -2.20 5.21 6.04
C ILE A 72 -1.49 6.54 6.36
N GLY A 73 -0.21 6.66 6.01
CA GLY A 73 0.65 7.81 6.32
C GLY A 73 1.33 7.74 7.69
N ASP A 74 1.02 6.72 8.50
CA ASP A 74 1.59 6.56 9.85
C ASP A 74 3.00 5.97 9.81
N LEU A 75 3.74 6.08 10.92
CA LEU A 75 5.03 5.44 11.11
C LEU A 75 4.85 4.01 11.61
N VAL A 76 5.22 3.04 10.78
CA VAL A 76 5.20 1.62 11.11
C VAL A 76 6.62 1.08 11.11
N ASN A 77 7.09 0.65 12.28
CA ASN A 77 8.47 0.19 12.48
C ASN A 77 9.53 1.19 11.96
N GLY A 78 9.28 2.49 12.14
CA GLY A 78 10.18 3.56 11.69
C GLY A 78 10.15 3.84 10.18
N LEU A 79 9.16 3.33 9.44
CA LEU A 79 8.93 3.64 8.03
C LEU A 79 7.61 4.38 7.88
N ILE A 80 7.60 5.46 7.10
CA ILE A 80 6.33 6.09 6.68
C ILE A 80 5.58 5.09 5.79
N LEU A 81 4.35 4.75 6.16
CA LEU A 81 3.52 3.82 5.39
C LEU A 81 2.74 4.58 4.31
N THR A 82 3.15 4.48 3.05
CA THR A 82 2.50 5.17 1.92
C THR A 82 1.58 4.29 1.08
N GLY A 83 1.69 2.97 1.23
CA GLY A 83 0.81 2.03 0.53
C GLY A 83 0.53 0.76 1.33
N ILE A 84 -0.72 0.33 1.28
CA ILE A 84 -1.21 -0.98 1.73
C ILE A 84 -2.00 -1.57 0.57
N ASN A 85 -1.45 -2.59 -0.07
CA ASN A 85 -2.10 -3.33 -1.13
C ASN A 85 -2.52 -4.70 -0.60
N ILE A 86 -3.77 -5.08 -0.80
CA ILE A 86 -4.27 -6.40 -0.40
C ILE A 86 -4.98 -7.04 -1.59
N THR A 87 -4.73 -8.32 -1.81
CA THR A 87 -5.41 -9.13 -2.81
C THR A 87 -6.00 -10.37 -2.17
N THR A 88 -7.18 -10.77 -2.62
CA THR A 88 -7.86 -12.00 -2.21
C THR A 88 -8.42 -12.72 -3.43
N SER A 89 -8.51 -14.04 -3.35
CA SER A 89 -9.07 -14.86 -4.43
C SER A 89 -9.85 -16.03 -3.86
N GLY A 90 -10.83 -16.53 -4.62
CA GLY A 90 -11.64 -17.68 -4.20
C GLY A 90 -10.84 -18.97 -3.96
N GLU A 91 -9.61 -19.03 -4.44
CA GLU A 91 -8.77 -20.24 -4.47
C GLU A 91 -7.45 -20.09 -3.69
N GLY A 92 -7.24 -18.97 -3.00
CA GLY A 92 -5.96 -18.66 -2.37
C GLY A 92 -6.09 -17.98 -1.01
N TYR A 93 -4.94 -17.90 -0.32
CA TYR A 93 -4.80 -17.06 0.86
C TYR A 93 -4.69 -15.59 0.46
N ALA A 94 -5.20 -14.71 1.31
CA ALA A 94 -5.06 -13.27 1.15
C ALA A 94 -3.59 -12.87 1.21
N GLN A 95 -3.18 -11.98 0.32
CA GLN A 95 -1.82 -11.44 0.26
C GLN A 95 -1.86 -9.95 0.53
N MET A 96 -0.84 -9.44 1.22
CA MET A 96 -0.67 -8.02 1.50
C MET A 96 0.74 -7.57 1.16
N ALA A 97 0.86 -6.44 0.49
CA ALA A 97 2.10 -5.73 0.28
C ALA A 97 2.01 -4.36 0.96
N LEU A 98 3.01 -4.05 1.77
CA LEU A 98 3.19 -2.74 2.39
C LEU A 98 4.32 -2.01 1.68
N SER A 99 4.18 -0.71 1.49
CA SER A 99 5.23 0.14 0.90
C SER A 99 5.40 1.44 1.68
N GLY A 100 6.63 1.93 1.70
CA GLY A 100 7.00 3.08 2.50
C GLY A 100 8.49 3.38 2.41
N HIS A 101 8.93 4.37 3.17
CA HIS A 101 10.34 4.74 3.20
C HIS A 101 10.71 5.46 4.48
N ASN A 102 12.01 5.67 4.67
CA ASN A 102 12.53 6.69 5.56
C ASN A 102 13.89 7.20 5.04
N HIS A 103 14.38 8.30 5.62
CA HIS A 103 15.64 8.95 5.32
C HIS A 103 16.67 8.64 6.40
N ALA A 104 17.94 8.50 6.03
CA ALA A 104 19.03 8.22 6.97
C ALA A 104 19.34 9.45 7.84
N GLU A 105 19.24 10.64 7.25
CA GLU A 105 19.36 11.93 7.93
C GLU A 105 17.97 12.57 8.05
N ASN A 106 17.70 13.18 9.21
CA ASN A 106 16.39 13.76 9.54
C ASN A 106 15.22 12.80 9.24
N SER A 107 15.32 11.56 9.70
CA SER A 107 14.28 10.55 9.52
C SER A 107 12.91 11.09 9.93
N HIS A 108 11.88 10.67 9.19
CA HIS A 108 10.52 10.83 9.65
C HIS A 108 10.39 10.25 11.06
N GLY A 109 9.90 11.07 11.97
CA GLY A 109 9.72 10.74 13.38
C GLY A 109 8.33 11.17 13.85
N GLU A 110 8.06 10.95 15.13
CA GLU A 110 6.77 11.32 15.74
C GLU A 110 6.54 12.84 15.80
N SER A 111 7.57 13.66 15.55
CA SER A 111 7.49 15.12 15.57
C SER A 111 8.34 15.76 14.46
N PRO A 112 7.77 16.67 13.64
CA PRO A 112 6.34 16.99 13.58
C PRO A 112 5.52 15.76 13.15
N ALA A 113 4.33 15.60 13.73
CA ALA A 113 3.46 14.49 13.39
C ALA A 113 2.98 14.63 11.94
N LEU A 114 3.12 13.57 11.17
CA LEU A 114 2.64 13.48 9.80
C LEU A 114 1.12 13.35 9.80
N ARG A 115 0.46 13.90 8.78
CA ARG A 115 -0.96 13.62 8.59
C ARG A 115 -1.17 12.14 8.31
N THR A 116 -2.21 11.58 8.89
CA THR A 116 -2.60 10.18 8.67
C THR A 116 -4.07 10.10 8.27
N ALA A 117 -4.52 8.96 7.78
CA ALA A 117 -5.93 8.74 7.53
C ALA A 117 -6.36 7.31 7.88
N VAL A 118 -7.44 7.19 8.65
CA VAL A 118 -8.05 5.89 8.95
C VAL A 118 -8.83 5.40 7.74
N HIS A 119 -8.58 4.16 7.30
CA HIS A 119 -9.16 3.62 6.07
C HIS A 119 -10.34 2.66 6.33
N GLY A 120 -10.41 2.01 7.50
CA GLY A 120 -11.53 1.17 7.91
C GLY A 120 -11.71 -0.14 7.13
N ILE A 121 -10.71 -0.56 6.35
CA ILE A 121 -10.71 -1.84 5.63
C ILE A 121 -10.34 -2.97 6.60
N ALA A 122 -11.02 -4.11 6.49
CA ALA A 122 -10.74 -5.31 7.25
C ALA A 122 -10.60 -6.51 6.30
N VAL A 123 -9.78 -7.49 6.71
CA VAL A 123 -9.66 -8.80 6.06
C VAL A 123 -10.16 -9.85 7.05
N ALA A 124 -11.41 -10.27 6.88
CA ALA A 124 -12.07 -11.14 7.85
C ALA A 124 -11.73 -12.64 7.69
N LYS A 125 -11.08 -13.02 6.58
CA LYS A 125 -10.78 -14.41 6.24
C LYS A 125 -9.37 -14.53 5.69
N ALA A 126 -8.67 -15.58 6.09
CA ALA A 126 -7.36 -15.93 5.58
C ALA A 126 -7.44 -16.43 4.13
N PHE A 127 -8.46 -17.25 3.83
CA PHE A 127 -8.62 -17.94 2.54
C PHE A 127 -9.97 -17.60 1.90
N GLY A 128 -9.96 -17.48 0.58
CA GLY A 128 -11.12 -17.12 -0.21
C GLY A 128 -11.18 -15.62 -0.51
N CYS A 129 -12.23 -15.21 -1.20
CA CYS A 129 -12.39 -13.83 -1.65
C CYS A 129 -13.13 -12.98 -0.63
N THR A 130 -12.59 -11.79 -0.35
CA THR A 130 -13.25 -10.72 0.42
C THR A 130 -13.62 -9.60 -0.52
N ASP A 131 -14.86 -9.14 -0.49
CA ASP A 131 -15.25 -7.93 -1.23
C ASP A 131 -14.91 -6.67 -0.41
N PHE A 132 -13.88 -5.94 -0.84
CA PHE A 132 -13.45 -4.71 -0.17
C PHE A 132 -14.36 -3.50 -0.44
N LEU A 133 -15.23 -3.57 -1.45
CA LEU A 133 -16.19 -2.51 -1.77
C LEU A 133 -17.43 -2.56 -0.87
N GLY A 134 -17.66 -3.66 -0.14
CA GLY A 134 -18.79 -3.82 0.78
C GLY A 134 -20.14 -4.06 0.09
N GLY A 135 -20.11 -4.62 -1.11
CA GLY A 135 -21.26 -5.10 -1.85
C GLY A 135 -21.91 -6.35 -1.25
N THR A 136 -23.00 -6.79 -1.87
CA THR A 136 -23.81 -7.94 -1.43
C THR A 136 -24.17 -8.79 -2.64
N ALA A 137 -23.80 -10.07 -2.58
CA ALA A 137 -23.99 -11.02 -3.68
C ALA A 137 -25.48 -11.25 -4.02
N GLY A 138 -26.34 -11.41 -3.01
CA GLY A 138 -27.69 -11.96 -3.20
C GLY A 138 -27.64 -13.47 -3.45
N ASP A 139 -28.63 -14.01 -4.16
CA ASP A 139 -28.79 -15.47 -4.31
C ASP A 139 -27.88 -16.09 -5.40
N ASN A 140 -27.44 -15.31 -6.38
CA ASN A 140 -26.82 -15.81 -7.61
C ASN A 140 -25.48 -15.15 -7.96
N ALA A 141 -24.79 -14.56 -6.98
CA ALA A 141 -23.45 -14.03 -7.19
C ALA A 141 -22.48 -14.45 -6.09
N SER A 142 -21.20 -14.41 -6.40
CA SER A 142 -20.11 -14.59 -5.42
C SER A 142 -18.87 -13.85 -5.87
N PRO A 143 -18.12 -13.19 -4.97
CA PRO A 143 -16.85 -12.61 -5.34
C PRO A 143 -15.85 -13.75 -5.63
N ILE A 144 -15.03 -13.58 -6.67
CA ILE A 144 -14.04 -14.57 -7.12
C ILE A 144 -12.61 -14.05 -7.03
N ASP A 145 -12.41 -12.75 -7.23
CA ASP A 145 -11.15 -12.06 -6.97
C ASP A 145 -11.44 -10.63 -6.52
N SER A 146 -10.61 -10.10 -5.64
CA SER A 146 -10.71 -8.73 -5.17
C SER A 146 -9.36 -8.16 -4.81
N SER A 147 -9.19 -6.86 -5.02
CA SER A 147 -8.03 -6.11 -4.59
C SER A 147 -8.44 -4.78 -3.97
N VAL A 148 -7.61 -4.31 -3.04
CA VAL A 148 -7.72 -2.97 -2.46
C VAL A 148 -6.33 -2.37 -2.30
N ASN A 149 -6.23 -1.10 -2.65
CA ASN A 149 -5.03 -0.30 -2.55
C ASN A 149 -5.35 0.96 -1.73
N ILE A 150 -4.84 1.01 -0.51
CA ILE A 150 -4.95 2.17 0.38
C ILE A 150 -3.63 2.93 0.28
N GLN A 151 -3.68 4.21 -0.07
CA GLN A 151 -2.48 4.96 -0.37
C GLN A 151 -2.60 6.44 -0.02
N CYS A 152 -1.44 7.06 0.21
CA CYS A 152 -1.28 8.49 0.29
C CYS A 152 -0.07 8.92 -0.56
N ASP A 153 -0.12 10.16 -1.02
CA ASP A 153 1.03 10.79 -1.63
C ASP A 153 1.90 11.38 -0.51
N HIS A 154 3.22 11.28 -0.66
CA HIS A 154 4.19 11.85 0.27
C HIS A 154 5.08 12.84 -0.47
N VAL A 155 5.27 14.03 0.07
CA VAL A 155 6.18 15.04 -0.50
C VAL A 155 7.21 15.41 0.56
N ASP A 156 8.46 15.13 0.20
CA ASP A 156 9.65 15.52 0.93
C ASP A 156 10.02 16.98 0.61
N GLN A 157 10.48 17.70 1.63
CA GLN A 157 11.14 18.98 1.52
C GLN A 157 12.56 18.83 2.00
N ASN A 158 13.49 19.38 1.23
CA ASN A 158 14.91 19.29 1.52
C ASN A 158 15.42 20.63 2.10
N ASP A 159 16.47 20.56 2.89
CA ASP A 159 17.17 21.74 3.42
C ASP A 159 18.10 22.37 2.36
N SER A 160 18.93 23.32 2.80
CA SER A 160 19.88 24.02 1.92
C SER A 160 21.01 23.13 1.41
N ASP A 161 21.31 22.04 2.11
CA ASP A 161 22.37 21.10 1.78
C ASP A 161 21.86 19.98 0.85
N GLY A 162 20.53 19.95 0.67
CA GLY A 162 19.82 19.02 -0.20
C GLY A 162 19.32 17.78 0.54
N ASP A 163 19.60 17.66 1.84
CA ASP A 163 19.13 16.56 2.67
C ASP A 163 17.66 16.73 3.04
N HIS A 164 16.95 15.63 3.28
CA HIS A 164 15.58 15.69 3.76
C HIS A 164 15.50 16.54 5.04
N LEU A 165 14.49 17.40 5.12
CA LEU A 165 14.21 18.27 6.27
C LEU A 165 12.90 17.88 6.94
N VAL A 166 11.84 17.76 6.14
CA VAL A 166 10.49 17.41 6.59
C VAL A 166 9.72 16.85 5.41
N GLY A 167 8.75 15.98 5.69
CA GLY A 167 7.81 15.46 4.69
C GLY A 167 6.37 15.66 5.14
N GLU A 168 5.43 15.61 4.20
CA GLU A 168 4.00 15.69 4.51
C GLU A 168 3.15 14.78 3.62
N ASN A 169 2.14 14.16 4.24
CA ASN A 169 1.21 13.26 3.58
C ASN A 169 -0.03 14.01 3.06
N HIS A 170 -0.51 13.60 1.89
CA HIS A 170 -1.70 14.17 1.25
C HIS A 170 -2.39 13.15 0.34
N ASN A 171 -3.54 13.55 -0.23
CA ASN A 171 -4.30 12.74 -1.20
C ASN A 171 -4.61 11.30 -0.77
N PHE A 172 -4.94 11.12 0.52
CA PHE A 172 -5.34 9.84 1.09
C PHE A 172 -6.55 9.24 0.37
N ARG A 173 -6.43 8.00 -0.09
CA ARG A 173 -7.48 7.34 -0.87
C ARG A 173 -7.42 5.82 -0.76
N ILE A 174 -8.55 5.20 -1.08
CA ILE A 174 -8.70 3.77 -1.29
C ILE A 174 -9.18 3.54 -2.71
N GLU A 175 -8.53 2.64 -3.42
CA GLU A 175 -8.95 2.14 -4.72
C GLU A 175 -9.21 0.65 -4.58
N ALA A 176 -10.38 0.16 -4.96
CA ALA A 176 -10.72 -1.24 -4.84
C ALA A 176 -11.34 -1.79 -6.12
N LYS A 177 -11.19 -3.08 -6.31
CA LYS A 177 -11.80 -3.83 -7.41
C LYS A 177 -12.30 -5.15 -6.86
N THR A 178 -13.53 -5.52 -7.18
CA THR A 178 -14.06 -6.87 -6.94
C THR A 178 -14.68 -7.40 -8.21
N THR A 179 -14.28 -8.62 -8.52
CA THR A 179 -14.83 -9.40 -9.61
C THR A 179 -15.79 -10.43 -9.05
N TRP A 180 -16.98 -10.49 -9.62
CA TRP A 180 -18.06 -11.40 -9.24
C TRP A 180 -18.32 -12.41 -10.35
N ALA A 181 -18.54 -13.67 -9.97
CA ALA A 181 -19.33 -14.58 -10.76
C ALA A 181 -20.81 -14.24 -10.50
N GLY A 182 -21.58 -13.96 -11.55
CA GLY A 182 -22.93 -13.41 -11.46
C GLY A 182 -22.95 -11.89 -11.28
N VAL A 183 -24.16 -11.35 -11.09
CA VAL A 183 -24.40 -9.92 -10.86
C VAL A 183 -24.74 -9.71 -9.37
N PRO A 184 -23.96 -8.94 -8.60
CA PRO A 184 -24.26 -8.69 -7.21
C PRO A 184 -25.55 -7.86 -7.08
N SER A 185 -26.35 -8.16 -6.06
CA SER A 185 -27.54 -7.37 -5.71
C SER A 185 -27.22 -5.93 -5.27
N VAL A 186 -26.04 -5.74 -4.66
CA VAL A 186 -25.48 -4.43 -4.31
C VAL A 186 -24.01 -4.44 -4.71
N ALA A 187 -23.59 -3.51 -5.57
CA ALA A 187 -22.23 -3.50 -6.11
C ALA A 187 -21.18 -3.00 -5.10
N ALA A 188 -21.53 -2.04 -4.24
CA ALA A 188 -20.66 -1.47 -3.21
C ALA A 188 -21.47 -0.81 -2.10
N ALA A 189 -20.85 -0.60 -0.94
CA ALA A 189 -21.39 0.20 0.15
C ALA A 189 -21.42 1.71 -0.20
N GLU A 190 -22.09 2.51 0.63
CA GLU A 190 -22.17 3.95 0.45
C GLU A 190 -20.78 4.64 0.56
N GLY A 191 -20.58 5.69 -0.25
CA GLY A 191 -19.39 6.53 -0.22
C GLY A 191 -18.26 6.11 -1.17
N TRP A 192 -18.49 5.09 -2.01
CA TRP A 192 -17.61 4.75 -3.13
C TRP A 192 -18.08 5.40 -4.42
N ASP A 193 -17.15 5.99 -5.16
CA ASP A 193 -17.36 6.36 -6.56
C ASP A 193 -17.04 5.14 -7.42
N ILE A 194 -18.08 4.44 -7.89
CA ILE A 194 -17.93 3.13 -8.55
C ILE A 194 -18.14 3.14 -10.06
N THR A 195 -17.49 2.21 -10.74
CA THR A 195 -17.82 1.78 -12.10
C THR A 195 -18.18 0.29 -12.08
N VAL A 196 -19.26 -0.08 -12.77
CA VAL A 196 -19.73 -1.46 -12.85
C VAL A 196 -19.77 -1.90 -14.32
N THR A 197 -19.09 -2.99 -14.63
CA THR A 197 -19.07 -3.59 -15.96
C THR A 197 -19.51 -5.05 -15.86
N SER A 198 -20.51 -5.45 -16.63
CA SER A 198 -20.94 -6.86 -16.70
C SER A 198 -20.73 -7.41 -18.09
N THR A 199 -20.12 -8.59 -18.17
CA THR A 199 -19.89 -9.33 -19.42
C THR A 199 -20.53 -10.70 -19.33
N VAL A 200 -21.06 -11.18 -20.46
CA VAL A 200 -21.59 -12.55 -20.58
C VAL A 200 -20.54 -13.36 -21.33
N ASP A 201 -20.11 -14.47 -20.75
CA ASP A 201 -19.33 -15.47 -21.48
C ASP A 201 -20.26 -16.17 -22.47
N GLU A 202 -20.04 -15.95 -23.77
CA GLU A 202 -20.88 -16.49 -24.84
C GLU A 202 -20.86 -18.03 -24.91
N ASN A 203 -19.81 -18.68 -24.42
CA ASN A 203 -19.69 -20.14 -24.46
C ASN A 203 -20.43 -20.83 -23.31
N THR A 204 -20.51 -20.18 -22.15
CA THR A 204 -21.07 -20.77 -20.93
C THR A 204 -22.39 -20.12 -20.50
N GLY A 205 -22.70 -18.93 -21.01
CA GLY A 205 -23.82 -18.10 -20.59
C GLY A 205 -23.65 -17.48 -19.20
N PHE A 206 -22.50 -17.68 -18.53
CA PHE A 206 -22.25 -17.11 -17.21
C PHE A 206 -21.95 -15.62 -17.31
N VAL A 207 -22.51 -14.86 -16.37
CA VAL A 207 -22.24 -13.44 -16.22
C VAL A 207 -21.04 -13.25 -15.30
N LYS A 208 -20.14 -12.36 -15.68
CA LYS A 208 -19.06 -11.86 -14.84
C LYS A 208 -19.26 -10.36 -14.64
N THR A 209 -19.30 -9.92 -13.40
CA THR A 209 -19.43 -8.49 -13.07
C THR A 209 -18.16 -8.00 -12.40
N GLU A 210 -17.54 -6.98 -12.99
CA GLU A 210 -16.43 -6.25 -12.41
C GLU A 210 -16.94 -4.94 -11.82
N VAL A 211 -16.65 -4.73 -10.54
CA VAL A 211 -16.90 -3.46 -9.83
C VAL A 211 -15.55 -2.87 -9.46
N THR A 212 -15.29 -1.65 -9.90
CA THR A 212 -14.16 -0.84 -9.42
C THR A 212 -14.71 0.34 -8.64
N GLY A 213 -13.97 0.81 -7.64
CA GLY A 213 -14.37 1.94 -6.84
C GLY A 213 -13.20 2.73 -6.28
N ILE A 214 -13.42 4.02 -6.10
CA ILE A 214 -12.48 4.93 -5.44
C ILE A 214 -13.19 5.61 -4.27
N LYS A 215 -12.50 5.76 -3.15
CA LYS A 215 -12.98 6.49 -1.98
C LYS A 215 -11.88 7.38 -1.43
N LYS A 216 -12.18 8.67 -1.25
CA LYS A 216 -11.27 9.61 -0.58
C LYS A 216 -11.31 9.39 0.94
N LEU A 217 -10.17 9.54 1.59
CA LEU A 217 -10.07 9.49 3.05
C LEU A 217 -9.84 10.89 3.62
N ALA A 218 -10.44 11.15 4.77
CA ALA A 218 -10.19 12.37 5.51
C ALA A 218 -8.88 12.21 6.30
N ALA A 219 -8.02 13.22 6.21
CA ALA A 219 -6.85 13.27 7.06
C ALA A 219 -7.25 13.60 8.50
N ALA A 220 -6.57 12.97 9.45
CA ALA A 220 -6.52 13.35 10.84
C ALA A 220 -5.40 14.39 11.08
#